data_AF-A0A515A7E5-F1
#
_entry.id   AF-A0A515A7E5-F1
#
_cell.length_a   1.000
_cell.length_b   1.000
_cell.length_c   1.000
_cell.angle_alpha   90.00
_cell.angle_beta   90.00
_cell.angle_gamma   90.00
#
_symmetry.space_group_name_H-M   'P 1'
#
loop_
_entity.id
_entity.type
_entity.pdbx_description
1 polymer ?
#
loop_
_entity_poly.entity_id
_entity_poly.type
_entity_poly.pdbx_seq_one_letter_code
_entity_poly.pdbx_strand_id
1 'polypeptide(L)'
;MKTLLVGLSSVLGLFTTPAAAPNSAQDLKNYLTIRDLMKVADMTVLKKIASDPIEKTVKKGLATYYTFIKTPLPENNPAAGKSAVDALEASANLYMDPIAYVKLAIVYAHDNPAFNIRQDRTKSLKYLSIAWEIADLSDRATGDNALLTLIINNSLGLGDGFYADNTTGKFAMKKALAAIRPEVLNARSRFKKLYNLSVKDEFVGSTNVERHYGG
;
A
#
# COMPACT_ATOMS: atom_id res chain seq x y z
N MET A 1 27.31 -1.45 -30.13
CA MET A 1 26.43 -1.38 -28.94
C MET A 1 25.39 -0.30 -29.19
N LYS A 2 24.12 -0.66 -29.41
CA LYS A 2 23.00 0.29 -29.57
C LYS A 2 22.08 0.15 -28.35
N THR A 3 21.72 1.30 -27.82
CA THR A 3 21.24 1.59 -26.47
C THR A 3 19.81 1.08 -26.23
N LEU A 4 19.59 0.43 -25.08
CA LEU A 4 18.27 0.16 -24.50
C LEU A 4 17.56 1.50 -24.24
N LEU A 5 16.65 1.91 -25.13
CA LEU A 5 15.70 3.00 -24.86
C LEU A 5 14.24 2.62 -25.15
N VAL A 6 13.96 1.35 -25.42
CA VAL A 6 12.62 0.87 -25.81
C VAL A 6 11.74 0.51 -24.59
N GLY A 7 12.33 0.42 -23.39
CA GLY A 7 11.65 -0.12 -22.20
C GLY A 7 10.77 0.85 -21.40
N LEU A 8 10.96 2.17 -21.52
CA LEU A 8 10.16 3.14 -20.76
C LEU A 8 8.89 3.60 -21.48
N SER A 9 8.92 3.64 -22.82
CA SER A 9 7.80 4.15 -23.63
C SER A 9 6.60 3.21 -23.63
N SER A 10 6.81 1.90 -23.52
CA SER A 10 5.73 0.89 -23.46
C SER A 10 5.05 0.83 -22.09
N VAL A 11 5.76 1.22 -21.02
CA VAL A 11 5.20 1.35 -19.66
C VAL A 11 4.17 2.48 -19.59
N LEU A 12 4.37 3.56 -20.35
CA LEU A 12 3.44 4.71 -20.41
C LEU A 12 2.23 4.48 -21.33
N GLY A 13 2.34 3.62 -22.35
CA GLY A 13 1.21 3.25 -23.21
C GLY A 13 0.18 2.31 -22.55
N LEU A 14 0.57 1.65 -21.45
CA LEU A 14 -0.23 0.70 -20.66
C LEU A 14 -1.37 1.34 -19.85
N PHE A 15 -1.53 2.67 -19.89
CA PHE A 15 -2.52 3.41 -19.09
C PHE A 15 -3.76 3.87 -19.87
N THR A 16 -3.92 3.48 -21.14
CA THR A 16 -4.91 4.12 -22.04
C THR A 16 -6.33 3.58 -21.95
N THR A 17 -6.59 2.54 -21.15
CA THR A 17 -7.95 2.19 -20.73
C THR A 17 -7.98 1.88 -19.24
N PRO A 18 -8.63 2.71 -18.40
CA PRO A 18 -8.82 2.36 -17.01
C PRO A 18 -9.57 1.03 -16.95
N ALA A 19 -9.04 0.06 -16.19
CA ALA A 19 -9.82 -1.12 -15.81
C ALA A 19 -11.16 -0.63 -15.25
N ALA A 20 -12.27 -1.29 -15.64
CA ALA A 20 -13.57 -0.96 -15.08
C ALA A 20 -13.43 -0.94 -13.55
N ALA A 21 -13.78 0.20 -12.94
CA ALA A 21 -13.67 0.36 -11.50
C ALA A 21 -14.45 -0.77 -10.82
N PRO A 22 -13.89 -1.45 -9.81
CA PRO A 22 -14.61 -2.46 -9.05
C PRO A 22 -15.93 -1.85 -8.54
N ASN A 23 -17.03 -2.61 -8.62
CA ASN A 23 -18.37 -2.05 -8.40
C ASN A 23 -19.21 -2.83 -7.39
N SER A 24 -18.62 -3.75 -6.63
CA SER A 24 -19.33 -4.53 -5.63
C SER A 24 -18.45 -4.94 -4.43
N ALA A 25 -19.08 -5.19 -3.29
CA ALA A 25 -18.44 -5.87 -2.15
C ALA A 25 -17.93 -7.28 -2.51
N GLN A 26 -18.52 -7.91 -3.54
CA GLN A 26 -18.02 -9.15 -4.12
C GLN A 26 -16.67 -8.94 -4.82
N ASP A 27 -16.42 -7.77 -5.43
CA ASP A 27 -15.11 -7.44 -6.00
C ASP A 27 -14.05 -7.21 -4.93
N LEU A 28 -14.43 -6.72 -3.74
CA LEU A 28 -13.52 -6.70 -2.60
C LEU A 28 -13.20 -8.12 -2.14
N LYS A 29 -14.19 -9.01 -1.98
CA LYS A 29 -13.94 -10.43 -1.67
C LYS A 29 -13.08 -11.10 -2.74
N ASN A 30 -13.38 -10.89 -4.02
CA ASN A 30 -12.60 -11.40 -5.14
C ASN A 30 -11.18 -10.83 -5.12
N TYR A 31 -11.01 -9.54 -4.84
CA TYR A 31 -9.70 -8.91 -4.66
C TYR A 31 -8.94 -9.57 -3.51
N LEU A 32 -9.54 -9.76 -2.33
CA LEU A 32 -8.92 -10.41 -1.17
C LEU A 32 -8.57 -11.88 -1.45
N THR A 33 -9.43 -12.61 -2.16
CA THR A 33 -9.18 -13.98 -2.59
C THR A 33 -8.07 -14.06 -3.63
N ILE A 34 -8.09 -13.21 -4.67
CA ILE A 34 -7.02 -13.15 -5.68
C ILE A 34 -5.72 -12.73 -5.03
N ARG A 35 -5.75 -11.78 -4.10
CA ARG A 35 -4.61 -11.38 -3.28
C ARG A 35 -4.02 -12.59 -2.55
N ASP A 36 -4.84 -13.40 -1.89
CA ASP A 36 -4.35 -14.57 -1.15
C ASP A 36 -3.86 -15.70 -2.07
N LEU A 37 -4.49 -15.90 -3.23
CA LEU A 37 -3.99 -16.80 -4.28
C LEU A 37 -2.63 -16.35 -4.83
N MET A 38 -2.43 -15.05 -5.00
CA MET A 38 -1.19 -14.47 -5.55
C MET A 38 -0.09 -14.36 -4.47
N LYS A 39 -0.45 -14.29 -3.18
CA LYS A 39 0.48 -14.44 -2.05
C LYS A 39 1.12 -15.83 -1.98
N VAL A 40 0.44 -16.88 -2.44
CA VAL A 40 0.99 -18.25 -2.40
C VAL A 40 1.63 -18.70 -3.73
N ALA A 41 1.36 -18.01 -4.84
CA ALA A 41 1.98 -18.33 -6.15
C ALA A 41 3.50 -18.12 -6.15
N ASP A 42 4.27 -19.01 -6.80
CA ASP A 42 5.71 -18.80 -6.97
C ASP A 42 6.01 -17.58 -7.88
N MET A 43 7.23 -17.05 -7.80
CA MET A 43 7.62 -15.87 -8.60
C MET A 43 7.51 -16.09 -10.12
N THR A 44 7.65 -17.32 -10.61
CA THR A 44 7.57 -17.65 -12.05
C THR A 44 6.14 -17.53 -12.54
N VAL A 45 5.17 -18.04 -11.77
CA VAL A 45 3.74 -17.92 -12.06
C VAL A 45 3.30 -16.46 -12.03
N LEU A 46 3.76 -15.70 -11.03
CA LEU A 46 3.46 -14.27 -10.92
C LEU A 46 3.99 -13.48 -12.12
N LYS A 47 5.24 -13.73 -12.54
CA LYS A 47 5.82 -13.10 -13.73
C LYS A 47 5.07 -13.46 -15.00
N LYS A 48 4.59 -14.70 -15.14
CA LYS A 48 3.80 -15.15 -16.28
C LYS A 48 2.45 -14.43 -16.34
N ILE A 49 1.71 -14.37 -15.24
CA ILE A 49 0.43 -13.65 -15.19
C ILE A 49 0.63 -12.14 -15.43
N ALA A 50 1.72 -11.57 -14.89
CA ALA A 50 2.07 -10.16 -15.08
C ALA A 50 2.41 -9.80 -16.53
N SER A 51 2.87 -10.76 -17.35
CA SER A 51 3.21 -10.57 -18.76
C SER A 51 2.16 -11.12 -19.73
N ASP A 52 1.17 -11.87 -19.25
CA ASP A 52 0.13 -12.51 -20.08
C ASP A 52 -0.77 -11.45 -20.76
N PRO A 53 -0.96 -11.54 -22.08
CA PRO A 53 -1.82 -10.61 -22.83
C PRO A 53 -3.33 -10.83 -22.64
N ILE A 54 -3.76 -11.99 -22.15
CA ILE A 54 -5.18 -12.39 -22.03
C ILE A 54 -5.71 -12.20 -20.60
N GLU A 55 -4.83 -12.10 -19.60
CA GLU A 55 -5.21 -11.93 -18.20
C GLU A 55 -5.82 -10.54 -17.89
N LYS A 56 -6.83 -10.51 -17.02
CA LYS A 56 -7.54 -9.27 -16.64
C LYS A 56 -6.61 -8.26 -15.96
N THR A 57 -6.82 -6.96 -16.21
CA THR A 57 -5.98 -5.86 -15.70
C THR A 57 -5.76 -5.88 -14.18
N VAL A 58 -6.78 -6.23 -13.40
CA VAL A 58 -6.68 -6.35 -11.94
C VAL A 58 -5.77 -7.52 -11.54
N LYS A 59 -5.91 -8.68 -12.19
CA LYS A 59 -5.09 -9.87 -11.89
C LYS A 59 -3.65 -9.68 -12.35
N LYS A 60 -3.44 -9.03 -13.50
CA LYS A 60 -2.12 -8.64 -14.02
C LYS A 60 -1.42 -7.62 -13.12
N GLY A 61 -2.15 -6.60 -12.69
CA GLY A 61 -1.67 -5.60 -11.76
C GLY A 61 -1.31 -6.16 -10.38
N LEU A 62 -2.15 -7.03 -9.85
CA LEU A 62 -1.88 -7.80 -8.63
C LEU A 62 -0.67 -8.73 -8.82
N ALA A 63 -0.53 -9.40 -9.95
CA ALA A 63 0.64 -10.24 -10.25
C ALA A 63 1.95 -9.46 -10.25
N THR A 64 1.98 -8.32 -10.96
CA THR A 64 3.12 -7.41 -10.98
C THR A 64 3.45 -6.93 -9.57
N TYR A 65 2.44 -6.47 -8.83
CA TYR A 65 2.54 -6.03 -7.43
C TYR A 65 3.08 -7.14 -6.49
N TYR A 66 2.59 -8.37 -6.61
CA TYR A 66 3.07 -9.51 -5.81
C TYR A 66 4.47 -9.95 -6.20
N THR A 67 4.85 -9.79 -7.47
CA THR A 67 6.23 -10.00 -7.93
C THR A 67 7.15 -8.99 -7.23
N PHE A 68 6.78 -7.72 -7.15
CA PHE A 68 7.56 -6.71 -6.41
C PHE A 68 7.62 -6.97 -4.90
N ILE A 69 6.55 -7.46 -4.29
CA ILE A 69 6.52 -7.81 -2.87
C ILE A 69 7.44 -8.99 -2.52
N LYS A 70 7.56 -9.97 -3.42
CA LYS A 70 8.31 -11.21 -3.21
C LYS A 70 9.73 -11.17 -3.75
N THR A 71 10.01 -10.30 -4.70
CA THR A 71 11.35 -10.16 -5.25
C THR A 71 12.22 -9.46 -4.20
N PRO A 72 13.37 -10.08 -3.80
CA PRO A 72 14.37 -9.37 -3.04
C PRO A 72 14.74 -8.09 -3.79
N LEU A 73 14.64 -6.93 -3.12
CA LEU A 73 15.02 -5.69 -3.77
C LEU A 73 16.48 -5.80 -4.19
N PRO A 74 16.85 -5.31 -5.39
CA PRO A 74 18.21 -5.45 -5.90
C PRO A 74 19.19 -4.69 -4.98
N GLU A 75 19.84 -5.43 -4.10
CA GLU A 75 20.89 -4.90 -3.24
C GLU A 75 22.05 -4.43 -4.15
N ASN A 76 22.63 -3.27 -3.81
CA ASN A 76 23.75 -2.65 -4.54
C ASN A 76 23.40 -1.95 -5.86
N ASN A 77 22.12 -1.73 -6.18
CA ASN A 77 21.71 -0.81 -7.26
C ASN A 77 20.69 0.23 -6.74
N PRO A 78 21.16 1.37 -6.21
CA PRO A 78 20.29 2.37 -5.59
C PRO A 78 19.22 2.96 -6.54
N ALA A 79 19.53 3.10 -7.83
CA ALA A 79 18.57 3.61 -8.81
C ALA A 79 17.44 2.62 -9.09
N ALA A 80 17.77 1.32 -9.19
CA ALA A 80 16.77 0.26 -9.32
C ALA A 80 15.93 0.12 -8.03
N GLY A 81 16.57 0.28 -6.86
CA GLY A 81 15.92 0.32 -5.56
C GLY A 81 14.87 1.43 -5.44
N LYS A 82 15.25 2.68 -5.74
CA LYS A 82 14.31 3.80 -5.75
C LYS A 82 13.16 3.59 -6.74
N SER A 83 13.45 3.14 -7.95
CA SER A 83 12.43 2.88 -8.98
C SER A 83 11.44 1.80 -8.53
N ALA A 84 11.90 0.77 -7.81
CA ALA A 84 11.04 -0.27 -7.24
C ALA A 84 10.12 0.29 -6.14
N VAL A 85 10.60 1.20 -5.30
CA VAL A 85 9.77 1.85 -4.28
C VAL A 85 8.76 2.81 -4.91
N ASP A 86 9.14 3.58 -5.93
CA ASP A 86 8.22 4.45 -6.66
C ASP A 86 7.12 3.62 -7.36
N ALA A 87 7.46 2.46 -7.93
CA ALA A 87 6.49 1.53 -8.51
C ALA A 87 5.57 0.89 -7.46
N LEU A 88 6.10 0.56 -6.27
CA LEU A 88 5.32 0.08 -5.14
C LEU A 88 4.33 1.15 -4.65
N GLU A 89 4.77 2.40 -4.54
CA GLU A 89 3.92 3.54 -4.16
C GLU A 89 2.78 3.76 -5.17
N ALA A 90 3.09 3.75 -6.47
CA ALA A 90 2.08 3.85 -7.52
C ALA A 90 1.05 2.71 -7.45
N SER A 91 1.52 1.48 -7.26
CA SER A 91 0.66 0.30 -7.16
C SER A 91 -0.19 0.31 -5.89
N ALA A 92 0.40 0.70 -4.75
CA ALA A 92 -0.32 0.87 -3.48
C ALA A 92 -1.46 1.87 -3.63
N ASN A 93 -1.22 2.99 -4.31
CA ASN A 93 -2.23 4.02 -4.53
C ASN A 93 -3.30 3.63 -5.56
N LEU A 94 -2.99 2.74 -6.50
CA LEU A 94 -3.94 2.26 -7.50
C LEU A 94 -4.90 1.23 -6.90
N TYR A 95 -4.36 0.23 -6.19
CA TYR A 95 -5.14 -0.86 -5.59
C TYR A 95 -5.59 -0.58 -4.16
N MET A 96 -5.06 0.49 -3.55
CA MET A 96 -5.30 0.82 -2.16
C MET A 96 -5.00 -0.39 -1.24
N ASP A 97 -3.85 -1.06 -1.45
CA ASP A 97 -3.51 -2.28 -0.71
C ASP A 97 -2.87 -1.94 0.65
N PRO A 98 -3.48 -2.31 1.79
CA PRO A 98 -2.95 -1.99 3.10
C PRO A 98 -1.59 -2.65 3.40
N ILE A 99 -1.27 -3.81 2.80
CA ILE A 99 0.03 -4.47 2.98
C ILE A 99 1.12 -3.67 2.26
N ALA A 100 0.82 -3.11 1.09
CA ALA A 100 1.75 -2.23 0.37
C ALA A 100 2.09 -1.01 1.22
N TYR A 101 1.07 -0.41 1.82
CA TYR A 101 1.23 0.76 2.67
C TYR A 101 2.04 0.46 3.94
N VAL A 102 1.88 -0.71 4.57
CA VAL A 102 2.79 -1.13 5.66
C VAL A 102 4.23 -1.23 5.19
N LYS A 103 4.50 -1.83 4.02
CA LYS A 103 5.86 -1.91 3.47
C LYS A 103 6.46 -0.54 3.19
N LEU A 104 5.69 0.36 2.59
CA LEU A 104 6.12 1.75 2.37
C LEU A 104 6.38 2.46 3.69
N ALA A 105 5.55 2.24 4.71
CA ALA A 105 5.78 2.78 6.04
C ALA A 105 7.15 2.32 6.61
N ILE A 106 7.47 1.03 6.49
CA ILE A 106 8.76 0.48 6.94
C ILE A 106 9.93 1.09 6.15
N VAL A 107 9.82 1.21 4.82
CA VAL A 107 10.85 1.80 3.95
C VAL A 107 11.16 3.26 4.33
N TYR A 108 10.15 4.04 4.71
CA TYR A 108 10.36 5.43 5.13
C TYR A 108 10.66 5.59 6.63
N ALA A 109 10.61 4.51 7.43
CA ALA A 109 10.82 4.57 8.87
C ALA A 109 12.29 4.78 9.27
N HIS A 110 13.23 4.46 8.38
CA HIS A 110 14.68 4.60 8.61
C HIS A 110 15.40 4.94 7.31
N ASP A 111 16.66 5.35 7.41
CA ASP A 111 17.50 5.56 6.24
C ASP A 111 17.76 4.24 5.53
N ASN A 112 17.51 4.22 4.23
CA ASN A 112 17.64 3.08 3.34
C ASN A 112 18.64 3.41 2.23
N PRO A 113 19.96 3.42 2.53
CA PRO A 113 20.99 3.83 1.57
C PRO A 113 21.05 2.91 0.35
N ALA A 114 20.73 1.62 0.51
CA ALA A 114 20.64 0.65 -0.58
C ALA A 114 19.59 1.02 -1.65
N PHE A 115 18.59 1.83 -1.30
CA PHE A 115 17.53 2.28 -2.20
C PHE A 115 17.59 3.79 -2.49
N ASN A 116 18.62 4.50 -2.00
CA ASN A 116 18.70 5.96 -2.01
C ASN A 116 17.44 6.63 -1.43
N ILE A 117 16.92 6.08 -0.33
CA ILE A 117 15.76 6.60 0.38
C ILE A 117 16.22 7.09 1.74
N ARG A 118 15.90 8.34 2.06
CA ARG A 118 16.10 8.90 3.39
C ARG A 118 14.89 8.61 4.26
N GLN A 119 15.12 8.53 5.56
CA GLN A 119 14.07 8.49 6.55
C GLN A 119 13.13 9.69 6.35
N ASP A 120 11.83 9.40 6.29
CA ASP A 120 10.77 10.40 6.30
C ASP A 120 9.66 9.90 7.22
N ARG A 121 9.75 10.33 8.47
CA ARG A 121 8.84 9.89 9.53
C ARG A 121 7.39 10.29 9.27
N THR A 122 7.16 11.45 8.67
CA THR A 122 5.80 11.92 8.36
C THR A 122 5.21 11.08 7.23
N LYS A 123 6.00 10.77 6.18
CA LYS A 123 5.58 9.89 5.09
C LYS A 123 5.37 8.44 5.56
N SER A 124 6.23 7.95 6.45
CA SER A 124 6.08 6.64 7.09
C SER A 124 4.78 6.56 7.91
N LEU A 125 4.53 7.55 8.77
CA LEU A 125 3.30 7.63 9.57
C LEU A 125 2.05 7.76 8.67
N LYS A 126 2.14 8.48 7.55
CA LYS A 126 1.07 8.57 6.56
C LYS A 126 0.68 7.20 6.02
N TYR A 127 1.65 6.43 5.53
CA TYR A 127 1.34 5.12 4.98
C TYR A 127 0.84 4.13 6.03
N LEU A 128 1.40 4.16 7.23
CA LEU A 128 0.88 3.38 8.34
C LEU A 128 -0.60 3.71 8.62
N SER A 129 -0.93 5.01 8.68
CA SER A 129 -2.29 5.49 8.93
C SER A 129 -3.26 5.07 7.82
N ILE A 130 -2.84 5.14 6.55
CA ILE A 130 -3.65 4.67 5.42
C ILE A 130 -3.87 3.15 5.49
N ALA A 131 -2.84 2.37 5.84
CA ALA A 131 -2.94 0.92 5.94
C ALA A 131 -3.98 0.49 6.99
N TRP A 132 -3.93 1.09 8.17
CA TRP A 132 -4.88 0.78 9.26
C TRP A 132 -6.31 1.20 8.90
N GLU A 133 -6.49 2.33 8.22
CA GLU A 133 -7.79 2.77 7.71
C GLU A 133 -8.42 1.80 6.72
N ILE A 134 -7.63 1.35 5.74
CA ILE A 134 -8.13 0.45 4.72
C ILE A 134 -8.42 -0.94 5.31
N ALA A 135 -7.58 -1.41 6.23
CA ALA A 135 -7.76 -2.70 6.87
C ALA A 135 -9.03 -2.74 7.74
N ASP A 136 -9.30 -1.68 8.50
CA ASP A 136 -10.53 -1.51 9.27
C ASP A 136 -11.77 -1.42 8.37
N LEU A 137 -11.70 -0.63 7.29
CA LEU A 137 -12.80 -0.57 6.32
C LEU A 137 -13.07 -1.91 5.65
N SER A 138 -12.02 -2.68 5.37
CA SER A 138 -12.15 -4.02 4.79
C SER A 138 -12.84 -4.96 5.77
N ASP A 139 -12.40 -5.00 7.03
CA ASP A 139 -13.02 -5.79 8.09
C ASP A 139 -14.51 -5.45 8.24
N ARG A 140 -14.86 -4.17 8.37
CA ARG A 140 -16.26 -3.74 8.48
C ARG A 140 -17.10 -4.03 7.23
N ALA A 141 -16.48 -4.06 6.05
CA ALA A 141 -17.16 -4.41 4.80
C ALA A 141 -17.40 -5.91 4.65
N THR A 142 -16.50 -6.76 5.15
CA THR A 142 -16.55 -8.21 4.94
C THR A 142 -17.03 -9.00 6.15
N GLY A 143 -17.00 -8.40 7.36
CA GLY A 143 -17.17 -9.09 8.63
C GLY A 143 -16.01 -10.05 8.96
N ASP A 144 -14.82 -9.79 8.41
CA ASP A 144 -13.63 -10.65 8.57
C ASP A 144 -12.42 -9.82 8.98
N ASN A 145 -11.99 -10.01 10.22
CA ASN A 145 -10.95 -9.22 10.84
C ASN A 145 -9.52 -9.68 10.51
N ALA A 146 -9.35 -10.78 9.76
CA ALA A 146 -8.04 -11.37 9.51
C ALA A 146 -7.04 -10.38 8.90
N LEU A 147 -7.50 -9.50 8.00
CA LEU A 147 -6.66 -8.46 7.41
C LEU A 147 -6.27 -7.38 8.42
N LEU A 148 -7.21 -6.91 9.24
CA LEU A 148 -6.92 -5.91 10.26
C LEU A 148 -5.93 -6.45 11.29
N THR A 149 -6.16 -7.67 11.79
CA THR A 149 -5.23 -8.36 12.70
C THR A 149 -3.85 -8.50 12.08
N LEU A 150 -3.76 -8.91 10.81
CA LEU A 150 -2.46 -9.02 10.11
C LEU A 150 -1.74 -7.68 10.05
N ILE A 151 -2.44 -6.61 9.66
CA ILE A 151 -1.84 -5.27 9.51
C ILE A 151 -1.37 -4.74 10.86
N ILE A 152 -2.20 -4.83 11.90
CA ILE A 152 -1.81 -4.41 13.25
C ILE A 152 -0.59 -5.20 13.72
N ASN A 153 -0.61 -6.53 13.66
CA ASN A 153 0.51 -7.36 14.14
C ASN A 153 1.83 -7.09 13.42
N ASN A 154 1.80 -6.75 12.13
CA ASN A 154 3.01 -6.45 11.35
C ASN A 154 3.49 -5.00 11.49
N SER A 155 2.73 -4.13 12.14
CA SER A 155 3.05 -2.70 12.20
C SER A 155 2.92 -2.07 13.59
N LEU A 156 2.51 -2.83 14.60
CA LEU A 156 2.35 -2.36 15.99
C LEU A 156 3.66 -1.75 16.52
N GLY A 157 4.79 -2.44 16.37
CA GLY A 157 6.08 -1.93 16.82
C GLY A 157 6.50 -0.60 16.14
N LEU A 158 6.03 -0.35 14.92
CA LEU A 158 6.25 0.92 14.23
C LEU A 158 5.34 2.03 14.80
N GLY A 159 4.06 1.72 15.03
CA GLY A 159 3.10 2.63 15.68
C GLY A 159 3.55 3.03 17.09
N ASP A 160 3.93 2.05 17.90
CA ASP A 160 4.45 2.25 19.27
C ASP A 160 5.73 3.09 19.27
N GLY A 161 6.61 2.88 18.28
CA GLY A 161 7.81 3.68 18.08
C GLY A 161 7.49 5.17 17.82
N PHE A 162 6.48 5.47 16.99
CA PHE A 162 6.03 6.85 16.78
C PHE A 162 5.47 7.48 18.06
N TYR A 163 4.70 6.71 18.82
CA TYR A 163 4.10 7.19 20.06
C TYR A 163 5.18 7.46 21.13
N ALA A 164 6.13 6.55 21.31
CA ALA A 164 7.25 6.72 22.23
C ALA A 164 8.15 7.91 21.87
N ASP A 165 8.39 8.14 20.58
CA ASP A 165 9.15 9.31 20.13
C ASP A 165 8.38 10.62 20.31
N ASN A 166 7.04 10.57 20.32
CA ASN A 166 6.21 11.73 20.65
C ASN A 166 6.24 12.07 22.14
N THR A 167 6.18 11.08 23.02
CA THR A 167 6.28 11.32 24.46
C THR A 167 7.66 11.82 24.88
N THR A 168 8.71 11.45 24.14
CA THR A 168 10.08 11.90 24.37
C THR A 168 10.50 13.14 23.55
N GLY A 169 9.58 13.73 22.77
CA GLY A 169 9.82 14.94 21.98
C GLY A 169 10.71 14.76 20.74
N LYS A 170 11.13 13.53 20.42
CA LYS A 170 11.94 13.19 19.24
C LYS A 170 11.15 13.28 17.93
N PHE A 171 9.82 13.17 18.00
CA PHE A 171 8.95 13.32 16.85
C PHE A 171 7.57 13.82 17.25
N ALA A 172 7.13 14.96 16.71
CA ALA A 172 5.82 15.53 17.01
C ALA A 172 4.67 14.79 16.31
N MET A 173 4.41 13.54 16.71
CA MET A 173 3.42 12.65 16.09
C MET A 173 2.04 13.30 16.02
N LYS A 174 1.57 13.96 17.08
CA LYS A 174 0.26 14.65 17.07
C LYS A 174 0.15 15.69 15.95
N LYS A 175 1.20 16.50 15.76
CA LYS A 175 1.27 17.51 14.70
C LYS A 175 1.35 16.84 13.33
N ALA A 176 2.13 15.76 13.21
CA ALA A 176 2.24 15.00 11.97
C ALA A 176 0.89 14.36 11.58
N LEU A 177 0.19 13.71 12.51
CA LEU A 177 -1.16 13.14 12.33
C LEU A 177 -2.13 14.21 11.81
N ALA A 178 -2.15 15.38 12.44
CA ALA A 178 -3.00 16.49 12.00
C ALA A 178 -2.69 16.95 10.57
N ALA A 179 -1.42 16.97 10.17
CA ALA A 179 -1.00 17.34 8.82
C ALA A 179 -1.39 16.30 7.77
N ILE A 180 -1.27 15.00 8.08
CA ILE A 180 -1.57 13.92 7.12
C ILE A 180 -3.04 13.53 7.10
N ARG A 181 -3.84 13.92 8.11
CA ARG A 181 -5.25 13.54 8.25
C ARG A 181 -6.07 13.75 6.97
N PRO A 182 -6.00 14.89 6.26
CA PRO A 182 -6.76 15.06 5.02
C PRO A 182 -6.42 14.02 3.95
N GLU A 183 -5.14 13.67 3.81
CA GLU A 183 -4.70 12.65 2.85
C GLU A 183 -5.20 11.25 3.25
N VAL A 184 -5.16 10.92 4.54
CA VAL A 184 -5.63 9.63 5.08
C VAL A 184 -7.14 9.48 4.93
N LEU A 185 -7.93 10.52 5.25
CA LEU A 185 -9.39 10.50 5.06
C LEU A 185 -9.79 10.50 3.58
N ASN A 186 -8.99 11.12 2.71
CA ASN A 186 -9.17 11.00 1.27
C ASN A 186 -8.89 9.55 0.80
N ALA A 187 -7.84 8.89 1.31
CA ALA A 187 -7.57 7.48 1.03
C ALA A 187 -8.75 6.58 1.47
N ARG A 188 -9.31 6.80 2.66
CA ARG A 188 -10.54 6.13 3.13
C ARG A 188 -11.67 6.25 2.10
N SER A 189 -11.98 7.47 1.67
CA SER A 189 -13.04 7.74 0.70
C SER A 189 -12.77 7.09 -0.66
N ARG A 190 -11.53 7.16 -1.13
CA ARG A 190 -11.08 6.53 -2.38
C ARG A 190 -11.24 5.02 -2.34
N PHE A 191 -10.86 4.36 -1.24
CA PHE A 191 -11.03 2.91 -1.07
C PHE A 191 -12.51 2.51 -1.12
N LYS A 192 -13.37 3.23 -0.38
CA LYS A 192 -14.84 2.99 -0.42
C LYS A 192 -15.40 3.12 -1.83
N LYS A 193 -14.99 4.16 -2.56
CA LYS A 193 -15.40 4.37 -3.96
C LYS A 193 -14.86 3.27 -4.87
N LEU A 194 -13.59 2.89 -4.70
CA LEU A 194 -12.91 1.89 -5.53
C LEU A 194 -13.60 0.52 -5.42
N TYR A 195 -14.14 0.17 -4.26
CA TYR A 195 -14.77 -1.13 -4.01
C TYR A 195 -16.30 -1.05 -3.80
N ASN A 196 -16.91 0.09 -4.12
CA ASN A 196 -18.33 0.38 -3.93
C ASN A 196 -18.88 -0.02 -2.55
N LEU A 197 -18.16 0.37 -1.49
CA LEU A 197 -18.49 0.03 -0.11
C LEU A 197 -19.50 1.01 0.48
N SER A 198 -20.59 0.48 1.04
CA SER A 198 -21.63 1.28 1.73
C SER A 198 -21.42 1.37 3.25
N VAL A 199 -20.23 1.02 3.74
CA VAL A 199 -19.89 1.06 5.17
C VAL A 199 -19.96 2.51 5.68
N LYS A 200 -20.66 2.72 6.80
CA LYS A 200 -20.76 4.05 7.44
C LYS A 200 -19.41 4.42 8.06
N ASP A 201 -19.09 5.70 8.08
CA ASP A 201 -17.94 6.19 8.82
C ASP A 201 -18.36 6.43 10.27
N GLU A 202 -17.92 5.56 11.18
CA GLU A 202 -18.27 5.67 12.60
C GLU A 202 -17.57 6.85 13.29
N PHE A 203 -16.42 7.27 12.76
CA PHE A 203 -15.61 8.36 13.29
C PHE A 203 -15.28 9.36 12.18
N VAL A 204 -16.21 10.29 11.96
CA VAL A 204 -16.06 11.37 10.99
C VAL A 204 -14.99 12.33 11.48
N GLY A 205 -13.88 12.43 10.74
CA GLY A 205 -12.82 13.41 11.02
C GLY A 205 -11.63 12.92 11.86
N SER A 206 -11.57 11.65 12.25
CA SER A 206 -10.37 11.05 12.86
C SER A 206 -9.94 9.78 12.15
N THR A 207 -8.65 9.46 12.20
CA THR A 207 -8.06 8.23 11.65
C THR A 207 -7.90 7.14 12.71
N ASN A 208 -7.73 5.87 12.31
CA ASN A 208 -7.53 4.73 13.20
C ASN A 208 -6.30 4.92 14.07
N VAL A 209 -5.20 5.40 13.49
CA VAL A 209 -3.97 5.68 14.24
C VAL A 209 -4.18 6.82 15.23
N GLU A 210 -4.95 7.86 14.89
CA GLU A 210 -5.31 8.92 15.86
C GLU A 210 -6.19 8.41 17.00
N ARG A 211 -7.13 7.50 16.73
CA ARG A 211 -7.93 6.88 17.80
C ARG A 211 -7.10 6.00 18.72
N HIS A 212 -6.06 5.36 18.20
CA HIS A 212 -5.20 4.45 18.96
C HIS A 212 -4.10 5.18 19.73
N TYR A 213 -3.48 6.22 19.14
CA TYR A 213 -2.28 6.88 19.66
C TYR A 213 -2.43 8.40 19.86
N GLY A 214 -3.50 9.00 19.35
CA GLY A 214 -3.66 10.46 19.24
C GLY A 214 -4.22 11.16 20.47
N GLY A 215 -4.42 10.45 21.59
CA GLY A 215 -5.04 10.95 22.83
C GLY A 215 -4.63 12.36 23.21
#